data_AF-A0A8J6TFN9-F1
#
_entry.id   AF-A0A8J6TFN9-F1
#
_cell.length_a   1.000
_cell.length_b   1.000
_cell.length_c   1.000
_cell.angle_alpha   90.00
_cell.angle_beta   90.00
_cell.angle_gamma   90.00
#
_symmetry.space_group_name_H-M   'P 1'
#
loop_
_entity.id
_entity.type
_entity.pdbx_description
1 polymer ?
#
loop_
_entity_poly.entity_id
_entity_poly.type
_entity_poly.pdbx_seq_one_letter_code
_entity_poly.pdbx_strand_id
1 'polypeptide(L)'
;MLNDELTQMESICGRLDQVRSLLSSNDFPDLEDIANWYSFLVELKTIQGNFNNDVSFLATMLAKQYLEEKFGLQNYNAADKPQGAPGLDIDVRLPDGKRLVAEIKTTSPYLPNDLGAQQKATFKKDFRKLTGAEADVKLFFLTEQKTFQLMKAPKYRIQLSGVIVVLLTTNEVFTA
;
A
#
# COMPACT_ATOMS: atom_id res chain seq x y z
N MET A 1 4.03 -16.80 -7.32
CA MET A 1 2.91 -16.39 -6.45
C MET A 1 2.51 -17.58 -5.61
N LEU A 2 2.30 -17.38 -4.31
CA LEU A 2 1.94 -18.42 -3.35
C LEU A 2 0.40 -18.60 -3.30
N ASN A 3 -0.08 -19.73 -2.78
CA ASN A 3 -1.52 -20.07 -2.79
C ASN A 3 -2.39 -19.03 -2.06
N ASP A 4 -1.93 -18.51 -0.93
CA ASP A 4 -2.68 -17.51 -0.17
C ASP A 4 -2.78 -16.17 -0.90
N GLU A 5 -1.73 -15.81 -1.66
CA GLU A 5 -1.71 -14.61 -2.49
C GLU A 5 -2.70 -14.74 -3.65
N LEU A 6 -2.75 -15.92 -4.29
CA LEU A 6 -3.73 -16.23 -5.34
C LEU A 6 -5.16 -16.16 -4.80
N THR A 7 -5.39 -16.73 -3.61
CA THR A 7 -6.70 -16.69 -2.95
C THR A 7 -7.16 -15.25 -2.67
N GLN A 8 -6.26 -14.38 -2.22
CA GLN A 8 -6.59 -12.95 -2.03
C GLN A 8 -6.90 -12.26 -3.37
N MET A 9 -6.13 -12.53 -4.42
CA MET A 9 -6.39 -11.99 -5.77
C MET A 9 -7.75 -12.44 -6.31
N GLU A 10 -8.08 -13.72 -6.19
CA GLU A 10 -9.38 -14.27 -6.58
C GLU A 10 -10.53 -13.63 -5.81
N SER A 11 -10.34 -13.38 -4.52
CA SER A 11 -11.32 -12.68 -3.68
C SER A 11 -11.59 -11.25 -4.16
N ILE A 12 -10.53 -10.52 -4.55
CA ILE A 12 -10.64 -9.18 -5.14
C ILE A 12 -11.42 -9.24 -6.47
N CYS A 13 -11.04 -10.16 -7.37
CA CYS A 13 -11.73 -10.35 -8.64
C CYS A 13 -13.22 -10.68 -8.45
N GLY A 14 -13.55 -11.59 -7.53
CA GLY A 14 -14.93 -11.97 -7.24
C GLY A 14 -15.79 -10.82 -6.71
N ARG A 15 -15.22 -9.90 -5.91
CA ARG A 15 -15.93 -8.67 -5.50
C ARG A 15 -16.13 -7.72 -6.67
N LEU A 16 -15.13 -7.53 -7.51
CA LEU A 16 -15.24 -6.65 -8.68
C LEU A 16 -16.26 -7.16 -9.70
N ASP A 17 -16.35 -8.48 -9.89
CA ASP A 17 -17.37 -9.10 -10.75
C ASP A 17 -18.78 -8.88 -10.20
N GLN A 18 -18.97 -8.97 -8.88
CA GLN A 18 -20.25 -8.66 -8.24
C GLN A 18 -20.62 -7.17 -8.37
N VAL A 19 -19.65 -6.25 -8.19
CA VAL A 19 -19.89 -4.82 -8.44
C VAL A 19 -20.31 -4.59 -9.89
N ARG A 20 -19.59 -5.20 -10.84
CA ARG A 20 -19.96 -5.13 -12.26
C ARG A 20 -21.38 -5.65 -12.48
N SER A 21 -21.73 -6.79 -11.87
CA SER A 21 -23.07 -7.37 -11.99
C SER A 21 -24.15 -6.43 -11.45
N LEU A 22 -23.94 -5.83 -10.27
CA LEU A 22 -24.86 -4.88 -9.66
C LEU A 22 -25.11 -3.68 -10.57
N LEU A 23 -24.02 -3.07 -11.07
CA LEU A 23 -24.07 -1.88 -11.93
C LEU A 23 -24.62 -2.16 -13.33
N SER A 24 -24.50 -3.40 -13.82
CA SER A 24 -24.97 -3.77 -15.16
C SER A 24 -26.42 -4.28 -15.18
N SER A 25 -26.93 -4.76 -14.04
CA SER A 25 -28.25 -5.40 -13.94
C SER A 25 -29.33 -4.46 -13.42
N ASN A 26 -28.96 -3.28 -12.92
CA ASN A 26 -29.87 -2.31 -12.34
C ASN A 26 -29.66 -0.93 -12.95
N ASP A 27 -30.75 -0.23 -13.22
CA ASP A 27 -30.70 1.20 -13.48
C ASP A 27 -30.38 1.97 -12.20
N PHE A 28 -29.87 3.19 -12.34
CA PHE A 28 -29.69 4.06 -11.18
C PHE A 28 -31.05 4.44 -10.59
N PRO A 29 -31.17 4.54 -9.26
CA PRO A 29 -32.38 5.05 -8.62
C PRO A 29 -32.75 6.46 -9.12
N ASP A 30 -34.04 6.77 -9.13
CA ASP A 30 -34.52 8.12 -9.41
C ASP A 30 -33.89 9.14 -8.44
N LEU A 31 -33.58 10.34 -8.94
CA LEU A 31 -32.86 11.38 -8.16
C LEU A 31 -33.60 11.80 -6.88
N GLU A 32 -34.93 11.66 -6.87
CA GLU A 32 -35.78 12.03 -5.74
C GLU A 32 -35.98 10.88 -4.74
N ASP A 33 -35.66 9.63 -5.13
CA ASP A 33 -35.82 8.44 -4.28
C ASP A 33 -34.58 8.20 -3.40
N ILE A 34 -34.48 8.98 -2.33
CA ILE A 34 -33.36 8.94 -1.39
C ILE A 34 -33.24 7.57 -0.70
N ALA A 35 -34.35 6.88 -0.43
CA ALA A 35 -34.33 5.59 0.26
C ALA A 35 -33.72 4.50 -0.62
N ASN A 36 -34.06 4.51 -1.91
CA ASN A 36 -33.48 3.59 -2.88
C ASN A 36 -32.00 3.92 -3.14
N TRP A 37 -31.63 5.20 -3.24
CA TRP A 37 -30.23 5.63 -3.29
C TRP A 37 -29.40 5.10 -2.12
N TYR A 38 -29.92 5.23 -0.90
CA TYR A 38 -29.23 4.70 0.29
C TYR A 38 -29.03 3.19 0.18
N SER A 39 -30.07 2.44 -0.17
CA SER A 39 -30.01 0.98 -0.28
C SER A 39 -29.02 0.53 -1.35
N PHE A 40 -29.04 1.16 -2.53
CA PHE A 40 -28.11 0.90 -3.62
C PHE A 40 -26.65 1.14 -3.20
N LEU A 41 -26.37 2.27 -2.53
CA LEU A 41 -25.02 2.58 -2.07
C LEU A 41 -24.55 1.66 -0.94
N VAL A 42 -25.46 1.20 -0.06
CA VAL A 42 -25.15 0.21 0.98
C VAL A 42 -24.80 -1.14 0.37
N GLU A 43 -25.54 -1.58 -0.65
CA GLU A 43 -25.25 -2.83 -1.35
C GLU A 43 -23.89 -2.76 -2.05
N LEU A 44 -23.65 -1.69 -2.81
CA LEU A 44 -22.36 -1.46 -3.47
C LEU A 44 -21.19 -1.47 -2.46
N LYS A 45 -21.34 -0.77 -1.34
CA LYS A 45 -20.36 -0.74 -0.24
C LYS A 45 -20.15 -2.13 0.36
N THR A 46 -21.21 -2.92 0.51
CA THR A 46 -21.16 -4.27 1.08
C THR A 46 -20.38 -5.21 0.17
N ILE A 47 -20.63 -5.17 -1.14
CA ILE A 47 -19.90 -5.96 -2.13
C ILE A 47 -18.43 -5.54 -2.18
N GLN A 48 -18.16 -4.24 -2.25
CA GLN A 48 -16.79 -3.72 -2.34
C GLN A 48 -15.96 -4.10 -1.11
N GLY A 49 -16.58 -4.16 0.08
CA GLY A 49 -15.88 -4.46 1.31
C GLY A 49 -14.80 -3.41 1.63
N ASN A 50 -13.66 -3.86 2.15
CA ASN A 50 -12.57 -2.96 2.50
C ASN A 50 -11.57 -2.80 1.34
N PHE A 51 -11.91 -1.94 0.39
CA PHE A 51 -11.08 -1.66 -0.78
C PHE A 51 -9.68 -1.14 -0.45
N ASN A 52 -9.53 -0.40 0.66
CA ASN A 52 -8.21 0.06 1.10
C ASN A 52 -7.30 -1.11 1.45
N ASN A 53 -7.88 -2.22 1.94
CA ASN A 53 -7.10 -3.41 2.21
C ASN A 53 -6.63 -4.09 0.93
N ASP A 54 -7.49 -4.13 -0.08
CA ASP A 54 -7.14 -4.68 -1.40
C ASP A 54 -5.99 -3.89 -2.03
N VAL A 55 -6.04 -2.56 -1.97
CA VAL A 55 -4.96 -1.69 -2.44
C VAL A 55 -3.66 -1.91 -1.65
N SER A 56 -3.74 -2.04 -0.32
CA SER A 56 -2.56 -2.32 0.52
C SER A 56 -1.96 -3.70 0.23
N PHE A 57 -2.77 -4.73 -0.01
CA PHE A 57 -2.31 -6.04 -0.43
C PHE A 57 -1.58 -5.97 -1.78
N LEU A 58 -2.17 -5.31 -2.78
CA LEU A 58 -1.53 -5.13 -4.09
C LEU A 58 -0.22 -4.32 -3.99
N ALA A 59 -0.13 -3.33 -3.11
CA ALA A 59 1.11 -2.62 -2.85
C ALA A 59 2.20 -3.53 -2.23
N THR A 60 1.78 -4.48 -1.38
CA THR A 60 2.68 -5.50 -0.82
C THR A 60 3.14 -6.49 -1.88
N MET A 61 2.28 -6.85 -2.83
CA MET A 61 2.64 -7.65 -4.00
C MET A 61 3.66 -6.95 -4.90
N LEU A 62 3.52 -5.64 -5.14
CA LEU A 62 4.53 -4.86 -5.88
C LEU A 62 5.86 -4.80 -5.11
N ALA A 63 5.82 -4.62 -3.78
CA ALA A 63 7.02 -4.67 -2.96
C ALA A 63 7.70 -6.03 -3.01
N LYS A 64 6.93 -7.12 -2.99
CA LYS A 64 7.44 -8.48 -3.18
C LYS A 64 8.19 -8.62 -4.51
N GLN A 65 7.58 -8.21 -5.61
CA GLN A 65 8.22 -8.27 -6.94
C GLN A 65 9.54 -7.49 -6.95
N TYR A 66 9.55 -6.27 -6.39
CA TYR A 66 10.76 -5.47 -6.27
C TYR A 66 11.85 -6.19 -5.45
N LEU A 67 11.48 -6.83 -4.33
CA LEU A 67 12.42 -7.54 -3.46
C LEU A 67 12.97 -8.82 -4.12
N GLU A 68 12.13 -9.55 -4.84
CA GLU A 68 12.53 -10.72 -5.63
C GLU A 68 13.55 -10.31 -6.71
N GLU A 69 13.26 -9.27 -7.48
CA GLU A 69 14.12 -8.79 -8.57
C GLU A 69 15.42 -8.16 -8.05
N LYS A 70 15.34 -7.31 -7.03
CA LYS A 70 16.47 -6.49 -6.59
C LYS A 70 17.38 -7.19 -5.60
N PHE A 71 16.82 -8.03 -4.73
CA PHE A 71 17.53 -8.66 -3.62
C PHE A 71 17.51 -10.19 -3.66
N GLY A 72 16.87 -10.80 -4.68
CA GLY A 72 16.77 -12.25 -4.78
C GLY A 72 15.95 -12.86 -3.64
N LEU A 73 15.06 -12.10 -2.99
CA LEU A 73 14.26 -12.58 -1.86
C LEU A 73 13.17 -13.53 -2.36
N GLN A 74 13.49 -14.82 -2.44
CA GLN A 74 12.55 -15.86 -2.82
C GLN A 74 11.65 -16.25 -1.64
N ASN A 75 10.42 -16.66 -1.91
CA ASN A 75 9.44 -17.20 -0.95
C ASN A 75 8.90 -16.21 0.10
N TYR A 76 9.06 -14.90 -0.08
CA TYR A 76 8.32 -13.93 0.72
C TYR A 76 6.82 -14.02 0.37
N ASN A 77 5.95 -14.15 1.38
CA ASN A 77 4.50 -14.19 1.18
C ASN A 77 3.88 -12.84 1.54
N ALA A 78 3.34 -12.14 0.54
CA ALA A 78 2.67 -10.86 0.75
C ALA A 78 1.36 -11.00 1.56
N ALA A 79 0.80 -12.20 1.66
CA ALA A 79 -0.43 -12.48 2.40
C ALA A 79 -0.20 -12.82 3.89
N ASP A 80 1.04 -13.10 4.32
CA ASP A 80 1.32 -13.61 5.67
C ASP A 80 0.99 -12.61 6.78
N LYS A 81 1.21 -11.32 6.53
CA LYS A 81 1.01 -10.28 7.54
C LYS A 81 -0.36 -9.61 7.33
N PRO A 82 -1.30 -9.75 8.28
CA PRO A 82 -2.56 -9.02 8.21
C PRO A 82 -2.31 -7.52 8.22
N GLN A 83 -3.14 -6.78 7.49
CA GLN A 83 -3.04 -5.32 7.49
C GLN A 83 -3.31 -4.74 8.87
N GLY A 84 -2.49 -3.76 9.25
CA GLY A 84 -2.56 -3.12 10.56
C GLY A 84 -1.92 -3.95 11.69
N ALA A 85 -1.37 -5.13 11.38
CA ALA A 85 -0.57 -5.88 12.35
C ALA A 85 0.64 -5.03 12.81
N PRO A 86 1.02 -5.15 14.10
CA PRO A 86 2.11 -4.35 14.67
C PRO A 86 3.46 -4.62 13.99
N GLY A 87 4.40 -3.70 14.17
CA GLY A 87 5.75 -3.79 13.57
C GLY A 87 5.85 -3.19 12.17
N LEU A 88 7.01 -3.39 11.54
CA LEU A 88 7.32 -2.95 10.17
C LEU A 88 6.57 -3.80 9.16
N ASP A 89 6.12 -3.23 8.05
CA ASP A 89 5.35 -3.97 7.04
C ASP A 89 6.15 -5.15 6.49
N ILE A 90 7.47 -4.97 6.33
CA ILE A 90 8.41 -6.01 5.94
C ILE A 90 9.58 -6.02 6.93
N ASP A 91 9.90 -7.20 7.45
CA ASP A 91 11.09 -7.44 8.28
C ASP A 91 11.59 -8.86 7.97
N VAL A 92 12.64 -8.95 7.16
CA VAL A 92 13.11 -10.20 6.57
C VAL A 92 14.62 -10.28 6.60
N ARG A 93 15.14 -11.51 6.46
CA ARG A 93 16.56 -11.74 6.15
C ARG A 93 16.73 -12.05 4.67
N LEU A 94 17.68 -11.37 4.05
CA LEU A 94 18.09 -11.59 2.67
C LEU A 94 18.90 -12.89 2.54
N PRO A 95 19.07 -13.43 1.32
CA PRO A 95 19.89 -14.63 1.09
C PRO A 95 21.33 -14.52 1.58
N ASP A 96 21.90 -13.31 1.60
CA ASP A 96 23.25 -13.03 2.11
C ASP A 96 23.30 -12.85 3.64
N GLY A 97 22.19 -13.05 4.34
CA GLY A 97 22.07 -12.98 5.80
C GLY A 97 21.76 -11.59 6.36
N LYS A 98 21.84 -10.53 5.53
CA LYS A 98 21.51 -9.16 5.93
C LYS A 98 20.04 -9.02 6.31
N ARG A 99 19.75 -8.17 7.29
CA ARG A 99 18.38 -7.81 7.65
C ARG A 99 17.90 -6.65 6.77
N LEU A 100 16.73 -6.83 6.16
CA LEU A 100 16.02 -5.80 5.42
C LEU A 100 14.71 -5.49 6.13
N VAL A 101 14.44 -4.20 6.30
CA VAL A 101 13.15 -3.72 6.81
C VAL A 101 12.52 -2.72 5.85
N ALA A 102 11.19 -2.70 5.79
CA ALA A 102 10.46 -1.74 4.99
C ALA A 102 9.11 -1.33 5.58
N GLU A 103 8.65 -0.14 5.18
CA GLU A 103 7.27 0.33 5.33
C GLU A 103 6.72 0.71 3.94
N ILE A 104 5.43 0.47 3.74
CA ILE A 104 4.72 0.71 2.49
C ILE A 104 3.67 1.80 2.71
N LYS A 105 3.62 2.79 1.82
CA LYS A 105 2.55 3.79 1.78
C LYS A 105 1.85 3.86 0.44
N THR A 106 0.55 3.68 0.51
CA THR A 106 -0.39 3.83 -0.60
C THR A 106 -1.09 5.19 -0.62
N THR A 107 -0.65 6.12 0.22
CA THR A 107 -1.33 7.39 0.46
C THR A 107 -0.98 8.42 -0.60
N SER A 108 -2.00 8.95 -1.29
CA SER A 108 -1.86 10.14 -2.14
C SER A 108 -1.98 11.41 -1.29
N PRO A 109 -1.19 12.48 -1.54
CA PRO A 109 -1.19 13.67 -0.70
C PRO A 109 -2.52 14.43 -0.80
N TYR A 110 -3.06 14.89 0.34
CA TYR A 110 -4.27 15.72 0.33
C TYR A 110 -4.03 17.15 -0.17
N LEU A 111 -2.81 17.70 0.04
CA LEU A 111 -2.48 19.06 -0.39
C LEU A 111 -1.65 19.00 -1.68
N PRO A 112 -1.75 20.00 -2.57
CA PRO A 112 -1.05 19.99 -3.85
C PRO A 112 0.47 19.79 -3.72
N ASN A 113 1.08 20.42 -2.70
CA ASN A 113 2.52 20.46 -2.48
C ASN A 113 2.92 19.97 -1.07
N ASP A 114 2.01 19.29 -0.36
CA ASP A 114 2.31 18.80 0.98
C ASP A 114 1.40 17.64 1.43
N LEU A 115 1.80 17.00 2.52
CA LEU A 115 0.94 16.08 3.25
C LEU A 115 0.00 16.88 4.17
N GLY A 116 -1.25 16.41 4.30
CA GLY A 116 -2.18 16.90 5.33
C GLY A 116 -1.66 16.60 6.75
N ALA A 117 -2.21 17.26 7.76
CA ALA A 117 -1.70 17.14 9.14
C ALA A 117 -1.68 15.69 9.65
N GLN A 118 -2.75 14.93 9.42
CA GLN A 118 -2.84 13.52 9.80
C GLN A 118 -1.86 12.65 9.01
N GLN A 119 -1.73 12.88 7.70
CA GLN A 119 -0.76 12.19 6.85
C GLN A 119 0.67 12.43 7.38
N LYS A 120 1.04 13.67 7.69
CA LYS A 120 2.34 14.01 8.29
C LYS A 120 2.59 13.25 9.59
N ALA A 121 1.61 13.15 10.47
CA ALA A 121 1.74 12.44 11.74
C ALA A 121 2.03 10.94 11.52
N THR A 122 1.30 10.31 10.59
CA THR A 122 1.52 8.90 10.23
C THR A 122 2.90 8.68 9.61
N PHE A 123 3.28 9.45 8.59
CA PHE A 123 4.59 9.37 7.94
C PHE A 123 5.73 9.56 8.95
N LYS A 124 5.64 10.54 9.85
CA LYS A 124 6.63 10.74 10.92
C LYS A 124 6.75 9.56 11.88
N LYS A 125 5.68 8.81 12.11
CA LYS A 125 5.74 7.58 12.92
C LYS A 125 6.53 6.51 12.16
N ASP A 126 6.29 6.36 10.87
CA ASP A 126 6.92 5.33 10.04
C ASP A 126 8.40 5.66 9.77
N PHE A 127 8.74 6.94 9.57
CA PHE A 127 10.12 7.38 9.47
C PHE A 127 10.93 7.06 10.73
N ARG A 128 10.35 7.31 11.90
CA ARG A 128 11.00 6.98 13.18
C ARG A 128 11.17 5.47 13.36
N LYS A 129 10.16 4.69 12.98
CA LYS A 129 10.24 3.21 12.99
C LYS A 129 11.36 2.71 12.07
N LEU A 130 11.42 3.19 10.83
CA LEU A 130 12.42 2.78 9.84
C LEU A 130 13.84 3.23 10.22
N THR A 131 14.03 4.51 10.50
CA THR A 131 15.36 5.04 10.81
C THR A 131 15.91 4.46 12.12
N GLY A 132 15.05 4.22 13.12
CA GLY A 132 15.41 3.61 14.40
C GLY A 132 15.62 2.08 14.36
N ALA A 133 15.26 1.39 13.27
CA ALA A 133 15.49 -0.05 13.16
C ALA A 133 16.98 -0.38 12.96
N GLU A 134 17.49 -1.38 13.68
CA GLU A 134 18.82 -1.95 13.43
C GLU A 134 18.75 -2.94 12.26
N ALA A 135 18.96 -2.46 11.04
CA ALA A 135 18.90 -3.25 9.82
C ALA A 135 19.93 -2.76 8.81
N ASP A 136 20.43 -3.67 7.98
CA ASP A 136 21.41 -3.39 6.93
C ASP A 136 20.79 -2.64 5.75
N VAL A 137 19.52 -2.93 5.45
CA VAL A 137 18.77 -2.29 4.37
C VAL A 137 17.45 -1.77 4.92
N LYS A 138 17.15 -0.49 4.66
CA LYS A 138 15.92 0.17 5.07
C LYS A 138 15.24 0.74 3.83
N LEU A 139 14.03 0.29 3.56
CA LEU A 139 13.26 0.73 2.40
C LEU A 139 12.00 1.49 2.83
N PHE A 140 11.67 2.54 2.10
CA PHE A 140 10.38 3.20 2.20
C PHE A 140 9.69 3.13 0.85
N PHE A 141 8.68 2.28 0.75
CA PHE A 141 7.95 2.02 -0.47
C PHE A 141 6.76 2.96 -0.60
N LEU A 142 6.61 3.54 -1.79
CA LEU A 142 5.51 4.41 -2.17
C LEU A 142 4.85 3.86 -3.43
N THR A 143 3.53 3.99 -3.56
CA THR A 143 2.83 3.70 -4.82
C THR A 143 2.48 4.96 -5.61
N GLU A 144 2.47 6.13 -4.94
CA GLU A 144 1.98 7.39 -5.48
C GLU A 144 3.12 8.31 -5.93
N GLN A 145 3.13 8.67 -7.22
CA GLN A 145 4.15 9.57 -7.81
C GLN A 145 4.28 10.88 -7.03
N LYS A 146 3.13 11.52 -6.70
CA LYS A 146 3.12 12.80 -5.99
C LYS A 146 3.80 12.68 -4.63
N THR A 147 3.49 11.63 -3.87
CA THR A 147 4.13 11.36 -2.57
C THR A 147 5.62 11.12 -2.73
N PHE A 148 6.03 10.36 -3.74
CA PHE A 148 7.45 10.12 -4.03
C PHE A 148 8.22 11.42 -4.32
N GLN A 149 7.66 12.32 -5.12
CA GLN A 149 8.28 13.63 -5.36
C GLN A 149 8.31 14.50 -4.10
N LEU A 150 7.28 14.45 -3.25
CA LEU A 150 7.31 15.14 -1.95
C LEU A 150 8.45 14.63 -1.07
N MET A 151 8.72 13.32 -1.04
CA MET A 151 9.78 12.76 -0.19
C MET A 151 11.18 13.26 -0.58
N LYS A 152 11.37 13.72 -1.81
CA LYS A 152 12.63 14.35 -2.25
C LYS A 152 12.84 15.75 -1.66
N ALA A 153 11.78 16.42 -1.19
CA ALA A 153 11.88 17.74 -0.60
C ALA A 153 12.71 17.69 0.70
N PRO A 154 13.57 18.70 0.98
CA PRO A 154 14.49 18.68 2.13
C PRO A 154 13.83 18.37 3.47
N LYS A 155 12.62 18.91 3.71
CA LYS A 155 11.85 18.71 4.95
C LYS A 155 11.49 17.25 5.23
N TYR A 156 11.33 16.41 4.19
CA TYR A 156 11.01 14.99 4.32
C TYR A 156 12.26 14.15 4.21
N ARG A 157 13.12 14.45 3.24
CA ARG A 157 14.35 13.72 2.98
C ARG A 157 15.23 13.59 4.22
N ILE A 158 15.42 14.67 4.98
CA ILE A 158 16.29 14.65 6.17
C ILE A 158 15.79 13.68 7.26
N GLN A 159 14.48 13.43 7.33
CA GLN A 159 13.88 12.51 8.30
C GLN A 159 14.02 11.03 7.88
N LEU A 160 14.42 10.78 6.64
CA LEU A 160 14.60 9.47 6.03
C LEU A 160 16.08 9.12 5.85
N SER A 161 16.99 9.80 6.53
CA SER A 161 18.44 9.59 6.35
C SER A 161 18.83 8.10 6.47
N GLY A 162 19.52 7.59 5.45
CA GLY A 162 19.92 6.18 5.40
C GLY A 162 18.80 5.22 4.99
N VAL A 163 17.67 5.73 4.52
CA VAL A 163 16.56 4.95 3.95
C VAL A 163 16.54 5.14 2.44
N ILE A 164 16.33 4.03 1.72
CA ILE A 164 16.14 4.04 0.28
C ILE A 164 14.64 4.19 0.02
N VAL A 165 14.25 5.25 -0.69
CA VAL A 165 12.86 5.50 -1.05
C VAL A 165 12.62 5.00 -2.46
N VAL A 166 11.58 4.17 -2.63
CA VAL A 166 11.27 3.50 -3.89
C VAL A 166 9.82 3.78 -4.28
N LEU A 167 9.59 4.17 -5.53
CA LEU A 167 8.28 4.19 -6.14
C LEU A 167 8.01 2.85 -6.83
N LEU A 168 7.12 2.05 -6.26
CA LEU A 168 6.88 0.66 -6.66
C LEU A 168 6.27 0.50 -8.07
N THR A 169 5.55 1.51 -8.56
CA THR A 169 4.89 1.42 -9.87
C THR A 169 5.83 1.65 -11.06
N THR A 170 7.00 2.25 -10.81
CA THR A 170 7.99 2.59 -11.85
C THR A 170 9.41 2.13 -11.51
N ASN A 171 9.61 1.56 -10.32
CA ASN A 171 10.91 1.22 -9.74
C ASN A 171 11.89 2.42 -9.63
N GLU A 172 11.41 3.66 -9.71
CA GLU A 172 12.22 4.84 -9.43
C GLU A 172 12.72 4.83 -7.99
N VAL A 173 13.96 5.26 -7.76
CA VAL A 173 14.62 5.19 -6.46
C VAL A 173 15.42 6.44 -6.14
N PHE A 174 15.49 6.82 -4.87
CA PHE A 174 16.53 7.71 -4.35
C PHE A 174 16.92 7.32 -2.93
N THR A 175 18.17 7.59 -2.56
CA THR A 175 18.64 7.45 -1.18
C THR A 175 18.51 8.78 -0.46
N ALA A 176 17.79 8.77 0.67
CA ALA A 176 17.55 9.96 1.49
C ALA A 176 18.76 10.32 2.36
#